data_AF-A0A0H2RE91-F1
#
_entry.id   AF-A0A0H2RE91-F1
#
_cell.length_a   1.000
_cell.length_b   1.000
_cell.length_c   1.000
_cell.angle_alpha   90.00
_cell.angle_beta   90.00
_cell.angle_gamma   90.00
#
_symmetry.space_group_name_H-M   'P 1'
#
loop_
_entity.id
_entity.type
_entity.pdbx_description
1 polymer ?
#
loop_
_entity_poly.entity_id
_entity_poly.type
_entity_poly.pdbx_seq_one_letter_code
_entity_poly.pdbx_strand_id
1 'polypeptide(L)'
;MLSLSTDDDGKRFLSRRPAKIFKPFDSSSTAYDDRYYEPLPTTPPRRRWRLLRSPSISLPTIRARGRSPWQTRRRIRQLVVAIAVVALLLIMLVDQFLRAHGYRGQDAKETIKRLFRPSTCVFDQRELRRVWEWEILSGHYPTRRKIPERIGLRFEPNRLPRQYLDVQSVAPYPRRPQPGSIADFDLIMGVCDFDTKKYVRDCLEFLAAGAGLSGKSRRTDGSKHIYTERSKPPELQKRSTPESDPPLHLNPTHKQRFEETEFGLCDADHPRIFHTYWVGPLTDKGYVSLLSFLYTQNLGLHLTNDSIPGSPCQPQMWVWMDMNPGSPLPPPNAQSILREQLESNMWSAPFLHPRFQNHIQFKLWNATEQLDATPEVKDDWRNFPLLVSLGTKLSPDYDAGWVGAVLSDLARFILLHRYGGIYADGDVIFLRDWEELWGWRGAFSYRWSVHDEYNTAVLRMNKGSALGSFLLRTVVRNGWDFHPFAISQYLRDAHSSNLLYRLPDALFDPNWLHTEGQQHDKTPYPYFDDFHYFSTPRKADAPPPSQPFNKFFRGAFGYHSHLTRSSPFDPTKNWPDLEPQYDGGRGSQEPQNGLPWSAVLKRTFEGYVRGDQPNMYGEWIKWE
;
A
#
# COMPACT_ATOMS: atom_id res chain seq x y z
N MET A 1 -22.15 -9.51 -8.12
CA MET A 1 -23.17 -8.45 -8.34
C MET A 1 -23.53 -7.83 -7.00
N LEU A 2 -23.26 -6.54 -6.82
CA LEU A 2 -23.80 -5.73 -5.71
C LEU A 2 -25.09 -5.08 -6.23
N SER A 3 -26.23 -5.29 -5.55
CA SER A 3 -27.45 -4.53 -5.82
C SER A 3 -27.72 -3.56 -4.66
N LEU A 4 -28.06 -2.33 -5.00
CA LEU A 4 -28.52 -1.31 -4.07
C LEU A 4 -29.98 -1.61 -3.70
N SER A 5 -30.30 -1.67 -2.40
CA SER A 5 -31.68 -1.60 -1.93
C SER A 5 -31.87 -0.40 -1.01
N THR A 6 -33.05 0.18 -1.09
CA THR A 6 -33.57 1.25 -0.22
C THR A 6 -34.45 0.66 0.87
N ASP A 7 -34.33 1.16 2.09
CA ASP A 7 -35.33 0.91 3.14
C ASP A 7 -36.56 1.82 2.97
N ASP A 8 -37.58 1.58 3.79
CA ASP A 8 -38.86 2.29 3.76
C ASP A 8 -38.74 3.78 4.12
N ASP A 9 -37.57 4.23 4.59
CA ASP A 9 -37.22 5.64 4.89
C ASP A 9 -36.32 6.27 3.80
N GLY A 10 -36.07 5.58 2.69
CA GLY A 10 -35.35 6.10 1.53
C GLY A 10 -33.82 6.14 1.66
N LYS A 11 -33.23 5.48 2.67
CA LYS A 11 -31.76 5.41 2.80
C LYS A 11 -31.22 4.17 2.07
N ARG A 12 -30.15 4.37 1.29
CA ARG A 12 -29.48 3.31 0.52
C ARG A 12 -28.36 2.67 1.35
N PHE A 13 -28.36 1.34 1.43
CA PHE A 13 -27.28 0.57 2.06
C PHE A 13 -26.87 -0.66 1.24
N LEU A 14 -25.64 -1.12 1.45
CA LEU A 14 -25.08 -2.33 0.83
C LEU A 14 -25.43 -3.56 1.68
N SER A 15 -26.24 -4.48 1.14
CA SER A 15 -26.58 -5.76 1.80
C SER A 15 -25.97 -6.94 1.04
N ARG A 16 -25.25 -7.82 1.74
CA ARG A 16 -24.86 -9.15 1.23
C ARG A 16 -25.98 -10.15 1.52
N ARG A 17 -26.63 -10.69 0.48
CA ARG A 17 -27.41 -11.94 0.61
C ARG A 17 -26.54 -13.15 0.20
N PRO A 18 -26.55 -14.27 0.95
CA PRO A 18 -25.95 -15.50 0.50
C PRO A 18 -26.83 -16.15 -0.58
N ALA A 19 -26.24 -16.50 -1.71
CA ALA A 19 -26.89 -17.27 -2.76
C ALA A 19 -27.19 -18.69 -2.27
N LYS A 20 -28.45 -19.10 -2.34
CA LYS A 20 -28.85 -20.51 -2.16
C LYS A 20 -28.42 -21.29 -3.40
N ILE A 21 -27.59 -22.31 -3.18
CA ILE A 21 -27.15 -23.27 -4.19
C ILE A 21 -28.33 -24.13 -4.62
N PHE A 22 -28.57 -24.18 -5.93
CA PHE A 22 -29.45 -25.14 -6.60
C PHE A 22 -28.85 -26.55 -6.49
N LYS A 23 -29.67 -27.53 -6.06
CA LYS A 23 -29.35 -28.97 -6.18
C LYS A 23 -29.48 -29.41 -7.64
N PRO A 24 -28.60 -30.28 -8.16
CA PRO A 24 -28.89 -31.04 -9.35
C PRO A 24 -29.65 -32.34 -9.01
N PHE A 25 -30.39 -32.76 -10.04
CA PHE A 25 -31.31 -33.87 -10.16
C PHE A 25 -30.64 -35.25 -10.05
N ASP A 26 -31.42 -36.22 -9.59
CA ASP A 26 -31.15 -37.67 -9.56
C ASP A 26 -31.07 -38.29 -10.97
N SER A 27 -30.20 -39.30 -11.11
CA SER A 27 -30.39 -40.39 -12.08
C SER A 27 -29.72 -41.70 -11.62
N SER A 28 -30.57 -42.61 -11.16
CA SER A 28 -30.59 -44.09 -11.09
C SER A 28 -29.44 -45.00 -11.61
N SER A 29 -29.29 -46.11 -10.83
CA SER A 29 -28.95 -47.52 -11.21
C SER A 29 -27.45 -47.84 -11.40
N THR A 30 -26.83 -48.95 -10.99
CA THR A 30 -27.15 -50.36 -10.59
C THR A 30 -25.96 -50.91 -9.73
N ALA A 31 -26.17 -51.64 -8.63
CA ALA A 31 -26.11 -53.12 -8.41
C ALA A 31 -24.72 -53.84 -8.47
N TYR A 32 -24.53 -54.78 -7.52
CA TYR A 32 -23.48 -55.84 -7.33
C TYR A 32 -22.10 -55.40 -6.78
N ASP A 33 -21.35 -56.11 -5.92
CA ASP A 33 -21.41 -57.32 -5.06
C ASP A 33 -20.06 -57.26 -4.27
N ASP A 34 -20.00 -57.31 -2.94
CA ASP A 34 -19.94 -58.50 -2.07
C ASP A 34 -18.57 -59.23 -2.03
N ARG A 35 -17.96 -59.19 -0.83
CA ARG A 35 -17.31 -60.29 -0.08
C ARG A 35 -16.04 -59.86 0.66
N TYR A 36 -16.06 -59.98 1.99
CA TYR A 36 -15.26 -60.94 2.75
C TYR A 36 -15.76 -61.05 4.21
N TYR A 37 -16.41 -62.18 4.48
CA TYR A 37 -16.50 -63.06 5.67
C TYR A 37 -15.40 -62.86 6.76
N GLU A 38 -15.51 -63.11 8.08
CA GLU A 38 -16.36 -63.97 8.94
C GLU A 38 -16.06 -63.73 10.48
N PRO A 39 -16.55 -64.49 11.51
CA PRO A 39 -17.42 -63.90 12.56
C PRO A 39 -17.19 -64.34 14.05
N LEU A 40 -18.11 -63.90 14.94
CA LEU A 40 -18.59 -64.49 16.24
C LEU A 40 -17.69 -64.39 17.52
N PRO A 41 -18.21 -64.60 18.78
CA PRO A 41 -19.59 -64.53 19.33
C PRO A 41 -19.77 -63.92 20.77
N THR A 42 -21.04 -63.61 21.08
CA THR A 42 -21.84 -63.77 22.34
C THR A 42 -21.41 -63.27 23.73
N THR A 43 -22.42 -62.70 24.41
CA THR A 43 -22.50 -62.26 25.81
C THR A 43 -22.75 -63.40 26.81
N PRO A 44 -22.33 -63.24 28.09
CA PRO A 44 -22.98 -63.92 29.22
C PRO A 44 -23.40 -62.97 30.38
N PRO A 45 -24.15 -63.46 31.39
CA PRO A 45 -25.17 -62.67 32.11
C PRO A 45 -24.76 -62.12 33.49
N ARG A 46 -25.62 -61.24 34.01
CA ARG A 46 -25.56 -60.57 35.32
C ARG A 46 -25.58 -61.57 36.50
N ARG A 47 -24.59 -61.48 37.41
CA ARG A 47 -24.64 -62.08 38.76
C ARG A 47 -24.85 -61.01 39.83
N ARG A 48 -25.92 -61.20 40.62
CA ARG A 48 -26.18 -60.52 41.91
C ARG A 48 -25.16 -61.01 42.95
N TRP A 49 -24.51 -60.08 43.65
CA TRP A 49 -23.80 -60.37 44.90
C TRP A 49 -24.55 -59.76 46.08
N ARG A 50 -24.90 -60.61 47.04
CA ARG A 50 -25.50 -60.26 48.33
C ARG A 50 -24.46 -59.61 49.23
N LEU A 51 -24.92 -58.60 49.95
CA LEU A 51 -24.23 -57.88 51.01
C LEU A 51 -23.85 -58.82 52.17
N LEU A 52 -22.58 -58.76 52.59
CA LEU A 52 -22.13 -59.14 53.93
C LEU A 52 -22.06 -57.88 54.80
N ARG A 53 -22.59 -57.99 56.02
CA ARG A 53 -22.65 -56.93 57.05
C ARG A 53 -21.42 -56.96 57.96
N SER A 54 -21.09 -55.75 58.43
CA SER A 54 -20.43 -55.36 59.70
C SER A 54 -18.88 -55.33 59.73
N PRO A 55 -18.24 -54.53 60.62
CA PRO A 55 -18.80 -53.66 61.66
C PRO A 55 -18.41 -52.16 61.56
N SER A 56 -19.15 -51.39 62.35
CA SER A 56 -19.09 -49.95 62.59
C SER A 56 -17.75 -49.44 63.12
N ILE A 57 -17.16 -48.47 62.43
CA ILE A 57 -16.16 -47.54 62.98
C ILE A 57 -16.87 -46.19 63.17
N SER A 58 -17.02 -45.79 64.42
CA SER A 58 -17.55 -44.50 64.85
C SER A 58 -16.48 -43.41 64.70
N LEU A 59 -16.62 -42.58 63.66
CA LEU A 59 -15.89 -41.31 63.56
C LEU A 59 -16.71 -40.18 64.23
N PRO A 60 -16.07 -39.27 64.98
CA PRO A 60 -16.76 -38.19 65.68
C PRO A 60 -17.38 -37.22 64.67
N THR A 61 -18.68 -37.00 64.82
CA THR A 61 -19.46 -36.09 64.00
C THR A 61 -19.04 -34.65 64.29
N ILE A 62 -18.18 -34.07 63.46
CA ILE A 62 -18.03 -32.61 63.42
C ILE A 62 -19.36 -32.07 62.93
N ARG A 63 -20.09 -31.41 63.84
CA ARG A 63 -21.36 -30.74 63.60
C ARG A 63 -21.10 -29.52 62.71
N ALA A 64 -20.87 -29.74 61.41
CA ALA A 64 -20.95 -28.67 60.44
C ALA A 64 -22.40 -28.17 60.45
N ARG A 65 -22.62 -26.94 60.96
CA ARG A 65 -23.87 -26.19 60.79
C ARG A 65 -24.18 -26.15 59.29
N GLY A 66 -24.99 -27.10 58.81
CA GLY A 66 -25.45 -27.16 57.44
C GLY A 66 -26.30 -25.93 57.17
N ARG A 67 -25.72 -24.91 56.53
CA ARG A 67 -26.51 -23.92 55.80
C ARG A 67 -27.33 -24.70 54.78
N SER A 68 -28.64 -24.54 54.85
CA SER A 68 -29.60 -25.17 53.94
C SER A 68 -29.08 -25.10 52.49
N PRO A 69 -29.06 -26.21 51.72
CA PRO A 69 -28.65 -26.23 50.31
C PRO A 69 -29.37 -25.17 49.46
N TRP A 70 -30.57 -24.78 49.89
CA TRP A 70 -31.38 -23.70 49.32
C TRP A 70 -30.79 -22.30 49.52
N GLN A 71 -30.24 -22.00 50.70
CA GLN A 71 -29.61 -20.70 51.00
C GLN A 71 -28.28 -20.54 50.25
N THR A 72 -27.50 -21.60 50.11
CA THR A 72 -26.25 -21.58 49.33
C THR A 72 -26.54 -21.40 47.83
N ARG A 73 -27.55 -22.09 47.28
CA ARG A 73 -28.00 -21.86 45.89
C ARG A 73 -28.52 -20.45 45.64
N ARG A 74 -29.24 -19.85 46.60
CA ARG A 74 -29.73 -18.47 46.52
C ARG A 74 -28.59 -17.45 46.50
N ARG A 75 -27.56 -17.63 47.34
CA ARG A 75 -26.37 -16.76 47.37
C ARG A 75 -25.53 -16.88 46.10
N ILE A 76 -25.38 -18.09 45.55
CA ILE A 76 -24.71 -18.29 44.26
C ILE A 76 -25.48 -17.60 43.13
N ARG A 77 -26.82 -17.72 43.10
CA ARG A 77 -27.66 -16.99 42.13
C ARG A 77 -27.53 -15.47 42.27
N GLN A 78 -27.53 -14.95 43.50
CA GLN A 78 -27.31 -13.52 43.77
C GLN A 78 -25.92 -13.05 43.33
N LEU A 79 -24.88 -13.88 43.53
CA LEU A 79 -23.53 -13.57 43.07
C LEU A 79 -23.43 -13.58 41.53
N VAL A 80 -24.04 -14.56 40.86
CA VAL A 80 -24.09 -14.62 39.39
C VAL A 80 -24.83 -13.40 38.83
N VAL A 81 -25.96 -13.02 39.44
CA VAL A 81 -26.68 -11.80 39.06
C VAL A 81 -25.83 -10.56 39.30
N ALA A 82 -25.14 -10.45 40.43
CA ALA A 82 -24.26 -9.32 40.72
C ALA A 82 -23.10 -9.22 39.71
N ILE A 83 -22.47 -10.35 39.36
CA ILE A 83 -21.41 -10.41 38.33
C ILE A 83 -21.97 -10.00 36.96
N ALA A 84 -23.17 -10.47 36.60
CA ALA A 84 -23.82 -10.09 35.34
C ALA A 84 -24.15 -8.58 35.30
N VAL A 85 -24.58 -7.99 36.41
CA VAL A 85 -24.83 -6.55 36.53
C VAL A 85 -23.52 -5.76 36.40
N VAL A 86 -22.45 -6.19 37.06
CA VAL A 86 -21.13 -5.54 36.94
C VAL A 86 -20.59 -5.65 35.50
N ALA A 87 -20.75 -6.79 34.85
CA ALA A 87 -20.35 -6.98 33.46
C ALA A 87 -21.15 -6.07 32.51
N LEU A 88 -22.47 -5.94 32.72
CA LEU A 88 -23.31 -5.01 31.97
C LEU A 88 -22.90 -3.55 32.15
N LEU A 89 -22.59 -3.14 33.39
CA LEU A 89 -22.10 -1.79 33.68
C LEU A 89 -20.75 -1.50 33.00
N LEU A 90 -19.83 -2.48 32.99
CA LEU A 90 -18.57 -2.37 32.26
C LEU A 90 -18.78 -2.25 30.75
N ILE A 91 -19.68 -3.05 30.17
CA ILE A 91 -20.01 -2.96 28.74
C ILE A 91 -20.59 -1.58 28.40
N MET A 92 -21.48 -1.06 29.25
CA MET A 92 -22.05 0.28 29.07
C MET A 92 -21.00 1.40 29.19
N LEU A 93 -20.06 1.28 30.12
CA LEU A 93 -18.95 2.24 30.27
C LEU A 93 -18.02 2.22 29.05
N VAL A 94 -17.68 1.04 28.55
CA VAL A 94 -16.88 0.88 27.33
C VAL A 94 -17.62 1.47 26.12
N ASP A 95 -18.91 1.20 25.96
CA ASP A 95 -19.72 1.77 24.88
C ASP A 95 -19.82 3.30 24.97
N GLN A 96 -20.04 3.86 26.17
CA GLN A 96 -20.00 5.31 26.38
C GLN A 96 -18.64 5.92 26.05
N PHE A 97 -17.54 5.29 26.48
CA PHE A 97 -16.18 5.74 26.19
C PHE A 97 -15.90 5.74 24.69
N LEU A 98 -16.28 4.67 23.98
CA LEU A 98 -16.10 4.53 22.54
C LEU A 98 -16.91 5.59 21.77
N ARG A 99 -18.16 5.83 22.17
CA ARG A 99 -19.00 6.88 21.58
C ARG A 99 -18.45 8.29 21.83
N ALA A 100 -17.92 8.56 23.02
CA ALA A 100 -17.31 9.85 23.36
C ALA A 100 -16.08 10.16 22.51
N HIS A 101 -15.37 9.13 22.03
CA HIS A 101 -14.20 9.26 21.15
C HIS A 101 -14.54 9.09 19.66
N GLY A 102 -15.82 9.13 19.29
CA GLY A 102 -16.26 9.13 17.89
C GLY A 102 -16.33 7.75 17.22
N TYR A 103 -16.04 6.65 17.92
CA TYR A 103 -16.17 5.31 17.37
C TYR A 103 -17.63 4.89 17.30
N ARG A 104 -18.19 4.68 16.10
CA ARG A 104 -19.59 4.28 15.89
C ARG A 104 -19.69 2.90 15.25
N GLY A 105 -20.63 2.09 15.74
CA GLY A 105 -21.07 0.85 15.08
C GLY A 105 -19.95 -0.19 14.86
N GLN A 106 -19.57 -0.38 13.60
CA GLN A 106 -18.60 -1.41 13.18
C GLN A 106 -17.17 -1.09 13.66
N ASP A 107 -16.81 0.19 13.75
CA ASP A 107 -15.49 0.65 14.20
C ASP A 107 -15.23 0.37 15.68
N ALA A 108 -16.28 0.48 16.51
CA ALA A 108 -16.22 0.11 17.92
C ALA A 108 -15.98 -1.40 18.11
N LYS A 109 -16.65 -2.24 17.31
CA LYS A 109 -16.44 -3.70 17.33
C LYS A 109 -15.04 -4.08 16.88
N GLU A 110 -14.52 -3.43 15.85
CA GLU A 110 -13.17 -3.68 15.35
C GLU A 110 -12.09 -3.20 16.33
N THR A 111 -12.31 -2.05 16.98
CA THR A 111 -11.43 -1.53 18.04
C THR A 111 -11.36 -2.48 19.25
N ILE A 112 -12.52 -3.01 19.69
CA ILE A 112 -12.56 -4.02 20.76
C ILE A 112 -11.86 -5.31 20.32
N LYS A 113 -12.11 -5.80 19.10
CA LYS A 113 -11.42 -6.97 18.57
C LYS A 113 -9.90 -6.79 18.52
N ARG A 114 -9.41 -5.60 18.16
CA ARG A 114 -7.98 -5.26 18.16
C ARG A 114 -7.37 -5.36 19.56
N LEU A 115 -8.07 -4.88 20.59
CA LEU A 115 -7.60 -4.93 21.98
C LEU A 115 -7.42 -6.36 22.53
N PHE A 116 -8.22 -7.32 22.05
CA PHE A 116 -8.17 -8.71 22.49
C PHE A 116 -7.44 -9.64 21.51
N ARG A 117 -6.84 -9.11 20.43
CA ARG A 117 -6.11 -9.92 19.46
C ARG A 117 -4.73 -10.30 20.04
N PRO A 118 -4.26 -11.55 19.88
CA PRO A 118 -2.88 -11.87 20.18
C PRO A 118 -1.93 -11.00 19.34
N SER A 119 -0.80 -10.63 19.92
CA SER A 119 0.23 -9.86 19.22
C SER A 119 0.76 -10.66 18.03
N THR A 120 0.92 -9.97 16.90
CA THR A 120 1.53 -10.50 15.67
C THR A 120 3.06 -10.41 15.69
N CYS A 121 3.65 -9.79 16.73
CA CYS A 121 5.09 -9.64 16.85
C CYS A 121 5.75 -11.00 17.11
N VAL A 122 6.62 -11.41 16.20
CA VAL A 122 7.30 -12.72 16.25
C VAL A 122 8.78 -12.63 16.64
N PHE A 123 9.27 -11.41 16.86
CA PHE A 123 10.64 -11.12 17.23
C PHE A 123 10.73 -10.69 18.69
N ASP A 124 11.81 -11.08 19.35
CA ASP A 124 12.10 -10.58 20.69
C ASP A 124 12.64 -9.14 20.66
N GLN A 125 12.77 -8.53 21.84
CA GLN A 125 13.25 -7.15 21.96
C GLN A 125 14.69 -6.96 21.46
N ARG A 126 15.55 -7.97 21.58
CA ARG A 126 16.95 -7.91 21.12
C ARG A 126 17.00 -7.92 19.59
N GLU A 127 16.18 -8.75 18.95
CA GLU A 127 16.05 -8.82 17.49
C GLU A 127 15.47 -7.53 16.92
N LEU A 128 14.39 -7.00 17.52
CA LEU A 128 13.80 -5.72 17.12
C LEU A 128 14.82 -4.58 17.24
N ARG A 129 15.61 -4.55 18.32
CA ARG A 129 16.70 -3.58 18.45
C ARG A 129 17.69 -3.69 17.30
N ARG A 130 18.09 -4.89 16.90
CA ARG A 130 19.04 -5.08 15.78
C ARG A 130 18.47 -4.61 14.45
N VAL A 131 17.18 -4.79 14.21
CA VAL A 131 16.50 -4.22 13.03
C VAL A 131 16.60 -2.69 13.06
N TRP A 132 16.25 -2.06 14.19
CA TRP A 132 16.34 -0.61 14.35
C TRP A 132 17.76 -0.07 14.21
N GLU A 133 18.74 -0.68 14.89
CA GLU A 133 20.14 -0.28 14.80
C GLU A 133 20.64 -0.40 13.36
N TRP A 134 20.28 -1.46 12.64
CA TRP A 134 20.66 -1.64 11.24
C TRP A 134 20.06 -0.55 10.34
N GLU A 135 18.76 -0.27 10.45
CA GLU A 135 18.11 0.77 9.62
C GLU A 135 18.70 2.16 9.88
N ILE A 136 19.00 2.49 11.15
CA ILE A 136 19.62 3.78 11.49
C ILE A 136 21.04 3.87 10.95
N LEU A 137 21.85 2.82 11.13
CA LEU A 137 23.25 2.80 10.69
C LEU A 137 23.40 2.78 9.17
N SER A 138 22.42 2.23 8.46
CA SER A 138 22.33 2.29 6.99
C SER A 138 21.82 3.65 6.46
N GLY A 139 21.43 4.58 7.35
CA GLY A 139 20.86 5.89 6.97
C GLY A 139 19.41 5.83 6.50
N HIS A 140 18.70 4.73 6.78
CA HIS A 140 17.30 4.53 6.39
C HIS A 140 16.30 5.10 7.40
N TYR A 141 16.75 5.88 8.38
CA TYR A 141 15.91 6.58 9.33
C TYR A 141 16.17 8.11 9.32
N PRO A 142 15.89 8.82 8.20
CA PRO A 142 16.18 10.25 8.07
C PRO A 142 15.19 11.17 8.84
N THR A 143 14.11 10.60 9.38
CA THR A 143 13.12 11.33 10.19
C THR A 143 13.69 11.77 11.55
N ARG A 144 13.13 12.86 12.08
CA ARG A 144 13.40 13.36 13.43
C ARG A 144 12.46 12.81 14.49
N ARG A 145 11.52 11.92 14.14
CA ARG A 145 10.59 11.28 15.07
C ARG A 145 11.34 10.53 16.17
N LYS A 146 10.70 10.45 17.34
CA LYS A 146 11.24 9.72 18.49
C LYS A 146 11.21 8.23 18.22
N ILE A 147 12.27 7.56 18.63
CA ILE A 147 12.37 6.10 18.60
C ILE A 147 11.70 5.56 19.86
N PRO A 148 10.86 4.51 19.77
CA PRO A 148 10.17 3.99 20.95
C PRO A 148 11.17 3.51 22.01
N GLU A 149 10.99 3.94 23.27
CA GLU A 149 11.88 3.59 24.39
C GLU A 149 11.99 2.07 24.59
N ARG A 150 10.92 1.33 24.27
CA ARG A 150 10.86 -0.13 24.31
C ARG A 150 11.92 -0.80 23.44
N ILE A 151 12.40 -0.17 22.37
CA ILE A 151 13.49 -0.72 21.54
C ILE A 151 14.80 -0.81 22.34
N GLY A 152 15.00 0.12 23.29
CA GLY A 152 16.19 0.18 24.13
C GLY A 152 17.47 0.36 23.32
N LEU A 153 17.46 1.31 22.38
CA LEU A 153 18.66 1.65 21.59
C LEU A 153 19.85 1.97 22.49
N ARG A 154 21.03 1.62 22.00
CA ARG A 154 22.30 1.79 22.74
C ARG A 154 23.07 3.05 22.35
N PHE A 155 22.55 3.80 21.39
CA PHE A 155 23.17 5.02 20.87
C PHE A 155 22.09 6.01 20.41
N GLU A 156 22.48 7.28 20.37
CA GLU A 156 21.66 8.33 19.77
C GLU A 156 21.94 8.41 18.26
N PRO A 157 20.92 8.38 17.39
CA PRO A 157 21.09 8.55 15.96
C PRO A 157 21.75 9.90 15.65
N ASN A 158 22.88 9.88 14.93
CA ASN A 158 23.47 11.11 14.43
C ASN A 158 22.58 11.67 13.30
N ARG A 159 22.24 12.96 13.36
CA ARG A 159 21.32 13.61 12.41
C ARG A 159 22.10 14.59 11.55
N LEU A 160 22.07 14.40 10.24
CA LEU A 160 22.73 15.31 9.32
C LEU A 160 22.06 16.70 9.34
N PRO A 161 22.86 17.78 9.23
CA PRO A 161 22.30 19.12 9.13
C PRO A 161 21.53 19.25 7.81
N ARG A 162 20.29 19.73 7.90
CA ARG A 162 19.41 19.99 6.76
C ARG A 162 19.64 21.40 6.23
N GLN A 163 20.04 21.54 4.96
CA GLN A 163 20.09 22.83 4.27
C GLN A 163 18.85 22.96 3.37
N TYR A 164 17.88 23.76 3.80
CA TYR A 164 16.64 23.98 3.03
C TYR A 164 16.89 24.83 1.78
N LEU A 165 16.27 24.42 0.68
CA LEU A 165 16.39 25.09 -0.62
C LEU A 165 15.34 26.20 -0.74
N ASP A 166 15.71 27.30 -1.41
CA ASP A 166 14.74 28.30 -1.85
C ASP A 166 14.34 28.03 -3.31
N VAL A 167 13.25 27.29 -3.47
CA VAL A 167 12.75 26.88 -4.79
C VAL A 167 11.81 27.96 -5.32
N GLN A 168 12.36 28.91 -6.07
CA GLN A 168 11.58 29.94 -6.77
C GLN A 168 11.50 29.62 -8.26
N SER A 169 10.30 29.77 -8.84
CA SER A 169 10.12 29.79 -10.29
C SER A 169 9.35 31.04 -10.72
N VAL A 170 9.97 31.81 -11.63
CA VAL A 170 9.37 32.96 -12.32
C VAL A 170 9.19 32.64 -13.82
N ALA A 171 9.58 31.43 -14.24
CA ALA A 171 9.51 31.00 -15.63
C ALA A 171 8.09 30.51 -16.00
N PRO A 172 7.75 30.46 -17.31
CA PRO A 172 6.48 29.91 -17.79
C PRO A 172 6.23 28.46 -17.34
N TYR A 173 7.31 27.70 -17.15
CA TYR A 173 7.32 26.34 -16.63
C TYR A 173 8.08 26.29 -15.29
N PRO A 174 7.71 25.40 -14.35
CA PRO A 174 8.51 25.12 -13.16
C PRO A 174 9.89 24.55 -13.54
N ARG A 175 10.88 24.76 -12.67
CA ARG A 175 12.18 24.07 -12.78
C ARG A 175 12.05 22.64 -12.27
N ARG A 176 12.85 21.72 -12.81
CA ARG A 176 13.01 20.39 -12.21
C ARG A 176 13.55 20.52 -10.77
N PRO A 177 13.17 19.62 -9.85
CA PRO A 177 13.79 19.59 -8.54
C PRO A 177 15.30 19.39 -8.66
N GLN A 178 16.05 19.92 -7.70
CA GLN A 178 17.49 19.78 -7.68
C GLN A 178 17.87 18.29 -7.44
N PRO A 179 18.78 17.71 -8.25
CA PRO A 179 19.26 16.36 -8.00
C PRO A 179 19.84 16.19 -6.58
N GLY A 180 19.44 15.12 -5.89
CA GLY A 180 19.81 14.83 -4.51
C GLY A 180 19.03 15.62 -3.45
N SER A 181 18.02 16.40 -3.85
CA SER A 181 17.12 17.05 -2.90
C SER A 181 16.20 16.03 -2.22
N ILE A 182 15.72 16.37 -1.02
CA ILE A 182 14.97 15.48 -0.14
C ILE A 182 13.72 16.20 0.36
N ALA A 183 12.57 15.54 0.26
CA ALA A 183 11.34 15.99 0.89
C ALA A 183 11.39 15.75 2.41
N ASP A 184 11.22 16.81 3.20
CA ASP A 184 11.16 16.73 4.65
C ASP A 184 9.78 16.25 5.11
N PHE A 185 9.65 14.94 5.24
CA PHE A 185 8.40 14.31 5.69
C PHE A 185 7.98 14.72 7.10
N ASP A 186 8.88 15.23 7.95
CA ASP A 186 8.52 15.71 9.28
C ASP A 186 7.77 17.05 9.16
N LEU A 187 8.27 17.97 8.32
CA LEU A 187 7.59 19.25 8.05
C LEU A 187 6.29 19.08 7.27
N ILE A 188 6.29 18.20 6.26
CA ILE A 188 5.09 17.87 5.49
C ILE A 188 4.00 17.35 6.43
N MET A 189 4.31 16.40 7.31
CA MET A 189 3.32 15.88 8.27
C MET A 189 2.80 16.98 9.21
N GLY A 190 3.64 17.93 9.63
CA GLY A 190 3.18 19.07 10.45
C GLY A 190 2.08 19.94 9.81
N VAL A 191 1.96 19.91 8.48
CA VAL A 191 0.94 20.66 7.72
C VAL A 191 -0.17 19.75 7.18
N CYS A 192 0.17 18.53 6.82
CA CYS A 192 -0.69 17.62 6.05
C CYS A 192 -1.34 16.51 6.89
N ASP A 193 -1.01 16.38 8.18
CA ASP A 193 -1.55 15.31 9.02
C ASP A 193 -3.06 15.49 9.29
N PHE A 194 -3.84 14.60 8.70
CA PHE A 194 -5.29 14.55 8.86
C PHE A 194 -5.73 14.41 10.33
N ASP A 195 -4.97 13.70 11.18
CA ASP A 195 -5.33 13.51 12.60
C ASP A 195 -5.36 14.84 13.36
N THR A 196 -4.69 15.87 12.84
CA THR A 196 -4.67 17.23 13.39
C THR A 196 -5.72 18.16 12.77
N LYS A 197 -6.69 17.61 12.03
CA LYS A 197 -7.79 18.32 11.34
C LYS A 197 -7.31 19.38 10.34
N LYS A 198 -6.18 19.11 9.68
CA LYS A 198 -5.69 19.94 8.57
C LYS A 198 -6.39 19.57 7.28
N TYR A 199 -6.55 20.54 6.37
CA TYR A 199 -7.21 20.31 5.07
C TYR A 199 -6.19 19.86 4.02
N VAL A 200 -6.59 18.91 3.16
CA VAL A 200 -5.80 18.45 2.02
C VAL A 200 -5.47 19.63 1.10
N ARG A 201 -6.40 20.57 0.90
CA ARG A 201 -6.11 21.77 0.10
C ARG A 201 -4.95 22.61 0.66
N ASP A 202 -4.84 22.75 1.98
CA ASP A 202 -3.72 23.47 2.62
C ASP A 202 -2.41 22.71 2.42
N CYS A 203 -2.46 21.38 2.53
CA CYS A 203 -1.32 20.53 2.21
C CYS A 203 -0.85 20.72 0.76
N LEU A 204 -1.77 20.66 -0.21
CA LEU A 204 -1.45 20.87 -1.63
C LEU A 204 -0.87 22.25 -1.90
N GLU A 205 -1.44 23.31 -1.29
CA GLU A 205 -0.90 24.67 -1.40
C GLU A 205 0.52 24.78 -0.81
N PHE A 206 0.79 24.11 0.33
CA PHE A 206 2.12 24.03 0.94
C PHE A 206 3.13 23.29 0.05
N LEU A 207 2.75 22.11 -0.46
CA LEU A 207 3.58 21.30 -1.36
C LEU A 207 3.89 22.06 -2.65
N ALA A 208 2.87 22.69 -3.26
CA ALA A 208 3.02 23.46 -4.49
C ALA A 208 3.86 24.73 -4.29
N ALA A 209 3.78 25.39 -3.12
CA ALA A 209 4.58 26.57 -2.83
C ALA A 209 6.05 26.20 -2.58
N GLY A 210 6.30 25.18 -1.76
CA GLY A 210 7.67 24.76 -1.41
C GLY A 210 8.46 24.15 -2.57
N ALA A 211 7.77 23.63 -3.60
CA ALA A 211 8.40 23.09 -4.79
C ALA A 211 8.41 24.05 -6.00
N GLY A 212 8.11 25.34 -5.79
CA GLY A 212 8.10 26.33 -6.88
C GLY A 212 7.03 26.08 -7.95
N LEU A 213 6.03 25.25 -7.66
CA LEU A 213 4.99 24.89 -8.61
C LEU A 213 3.88 25.93 -8.68
N SER A 214 3.78 26.88 -7.74
CA SER A 214 2.62 27.78 -7.54
C SER A 214 2.40 28.87 -8.61
N GLY A 215 3.36 29.13 -9.50
CA GLY A 215 3.23 30.08 -10.63
C GLY A 215 3.09 31.56 -10.23
N LYS A 216 3.18 31.89 -8.94
CA LYS A 216 3.31 33.25 -8.41
C LYS A 216 4.51 33.27 -7.48
N SER A 217 5.31 34.34 -7.53
CA SER A 217 6.32 34.63 -6.51
C SER A 217 5.59 34.96 -5.20
N ARG A 218 5.22 33.94 -4.44
CA ARG A 218 4.77 34.05 -3.05
C ARG A 218 5.99 33.89 -2.16
N ARG A 219 6.07 34.64 -1.06
CA ARG A 219 7.09 34.38 -0.02
C ARG A 219 6.94 32.92 0.43
N THR A 220 7.94 32.10 0.13
CA THR A 220 8.01 30.65 0.41
C THR A 220 8.52 30.35 1.82
N ASP A 221 8.79 31.38 2.63
CA ASP A 221 9.56 31.22 3.88
C ASP A 221 8.88 30.29 4.90
N GLY A 222 7.54 30.17 4.85
CA GLY A 222 6.76 29.21 5.65
C GLY A 222 6.44 27.88 4.95
N SER A 223 6.90 27.67 3.72
CA SER A 223 6.59 26.49 2.89
C SER A 223 7.81 25.65 2.50
N LYS A 224 9.00 26.03 2.97
CA LYS A 224 10.26 25.30 2.72
C LYS A 224 10.21 23.92 3.37
N HIS A 225 10.14 22.88 2.54
CA HIS A 225 10.17 21.48 2.97
C HIS A 225 11.16 20.63 2.16
N ILE A 226 11.89 21.24 1.23
CA ILE A 226 12.89 20.55 0.40
C ILE A 226 14.27 20.94 0.93
N TYR A 227 15.11 19.94 1.20
CA TYR A 227 16.46 20.15 1.72
C TYR A 227 17.50 19.28 1.04
N THR A 228 18.76 19.60 1.29
CA THR A 228 19.92 18.75 0.97
C THR A 228 20.71 18.47 2.24
N GLU A 229 21.41 17.34 2.28
CA GLU A 229 22.32 16.97 3.37
C GLU A 229 23.76 17.11 2.88
N ARG A 230 24.65 17.69 3.70
CA ARG A 230 26.08 17.69 3.41
C ARG A 230 26.72 16.43 3.99
N SER A 231 27.62 15.84 3.21
CA SER A 231 28.39 14.64 3.53
C SER A 231 29.21 14.80 4.82
N LYS A 232 28.67 14.27 5.93
CA LYS A 232 29.49 13.71 7.00
C LYS A 232 28.89 12.37 7.38
N PRO A 233 29.68 11.28 7.43
CA PRO A 233 29.17 9.99 7.86
C PRO A 233 28.65 10.07 9.31
N PRO A 234 27.64 9.26 9.68
CA PRO A 234 27.23 9.09 11.06
C PRO A 234 28.39 8.46 11.83
N GLU A 235 29.10 9.26 12.62
CA GLU A 235 30.15 8.78 13.51
C GLU A 235 29.53 8.21 14.80
N LEU A 236 29.72 6.91 15.02
CA LEU A 236 29.33 6.22 16.25
C LEU A 236 30.34 6.51 17.36
N GLN A 237 29.88 6.99 18.52
CA GLN A 237 30.62 6.78 19.77
C GLN A 237 30.45 5.31 20.18
N LYS A 238 31.46 4.48 19.92
CA LYS A 238 31.47 3.05 20.29
C LYS A 238 31.39 2.89 21.81
N ARG A 239 30.42 2.11 22.29
CA ARG A 239 30.49 1.45 23.60
C ARG A 239 30.57 -0.06 23.37
N SER A 240 31.69 -0.66 23.74
CA SER A 240 31.98 -2.08 23.54
C SER A 240 31.27 -2.96 24.57
N THR A 241 30.52 -3.95 24.11
CA THR A 241 30.25 -5.19 24.86
C THR A 241 30.21 -6.35 23.88
N PRO A 242 31.00 -7.41 24.08
CA PRO A 242 30.92 -8.63 23.27
C PRO A 242 29.82 -9.55 23.83
N GLU A 243 28.97 -10.08 22.96
CA GLU A 243 28.09 -11.20 23.29
C GLU A 243 27.92 -12.08 22.05
N SER A 244 28.00 -13.41 22.24
CA SER A 244 28.04 -14.45 21.20
C SER A 244 26.69 -15.19 21.04
N ASP A 245 26.36 -15.51 19.78
CA ASP A 245 25.42 -16.52 19.23
C ASP A 245 23.88 -16.45 19.48
N PRO A 246 23.04 -16.93 18.53
CA PRO A 246 23.09 -16.80 17.07
C PRO A 246 21.87 -15.99 16.53
N PRO A 247 21.99 -15.34 15.36
CA PRO A 247 21.29 -14.07 15.15
C PRO A 247 20.27 -14.12 14.01
N LEU A 248 19.29 -13.19 14.02
CA LEU A 248 18.76 -12.61 12.78
C LEU A 248 19.96 -12.26 11.88
N HIS A 249 20.19 -13.04 10.83
CA HIS A 249 21.26 -12.83 9.87
C HIS A 249 20.85 -11.66 8.99
N LEU A 250 21.28 -10.47 9.38
CA LEU A 250 21.17 -9.28 8.58
C LEU A 250 22.37 -9.21 7.65
N ASN A 251 22.15 -8.73 6.43
CA ASN A 251 23.25 -8.37 5.56
C ASN A 251 24.15 -7.34 6.27
N PRO A 252 25.46 -7.32 5.99
CA PRO A 252 26.33 -6.26 6.48
C PRO A 252 25.66 -4.90 6.21
N THR A 253 25.71 -3.98 7.18
CA THR A 253 25.27 -2.61 6.94
C THR A 253 25.98 -2.11 5.70
N HIS A 254 25.24 -1.57 4.74
CA HIS A 254 25.85 -0.82 3.65
C HIS A 254 26.57 0.33 4.33
N LYS A 255 27.90 0.23 4.51
CA LYS A 255 28.70 1.40 4.85
C LYS A 255 28.47 2.32 3.68
N GLN A 256 27.61 3.31 3.86
CA GLN A 256 27.36 4.30 2.82
C GLN A 256 28.73 4.72 2.32
N ARG A 257 28.97 4.50 1.03
CA ARG A 257 30.10 5.07 0.33
C ARG A 257 29.80 6.57 0.26
N PHE A 258 29.98 7.24 1.40
CA PHE A 258 29.91 8.69 1.54
C PHE A 258 31.07 9.36 0.79
N GLU A 259 32.00 8.57 0.26
CA GLU A 259 32.91 8.99 -0.79
C GLU A 259 32.10 9.38 -2.03
N GLU A 260 31.90 10.69 -2.19
CA GLU A 260 31.80 11.36 -3.49
C GLU A 260 30.84 10.72 -4.50
N THR A 261 29.66 10.23 -4.08
CA THR A 261 28.57 10.18 -5.06
C THR A 261 28.16 11.61 -5.34
N GLU A 262 28.75 12.19 -6.40
CA GLU A 262 28.35 13.49 -6.92
C GLU A 262 26.83 13.51 -7.03
N PHE A 263 26.21 14.53 -6.42
CA PHE A 263 24.76 14.66 -6.36
C PHE A 263 24.16 14.51 -7.75
N GLY A 264 23.27 13.52 -7.91
CA GLY A 264 22.63 13.22 -9.17
C GLY A 264 23.16 11.99 -9.90
N LEU A 265 24.27 11.36 -9.49
CA LEU A 265 24.70 10.08 -10.07
C LEU A 265 23.85 8.89 -9.56
N CYS A 266 23.79 7.82 -10.36
CA CYS A 266 23.06 6.62 -9.97
C CYS A 266 23.75 5.87 -8.83
N ASP A 267 22.96 5.54 -7.81
CA ASP A 267 23.39 4.81 -6.63
C ASP A 267 22.86 3.37 -6.72
N ALA A 268 23.77 2.40 -6.78
CA ALA A 268 23.42 0.99 -6.93
C ALA A 268 22.68 0.42 -5.71
N ASP A 269 22.89 1.01 -4.52
CA ASP A 269 22.22 0.58 -3.29
C ASP A 269 20.81 1.18 -3.16
N HIS A 270 20.55 2.26 -3.90
CA HIS A 270 19.27 2.95 -3.92
C HIS A 270 18.82 3.25 -5.36
N PRO A 271 18.48 2.20 -6.12
CA PRO A 271 18.14 2.36 -7.52
C PRO A 271 16.84 3.14 -7.69
N ARG A 272 16.81 3.98 -8.73
CA ARG A 272 15.62 4.76 -9.13
C ARG A 272 14.70 3.91 -10.00
N ILE A 273 14.17 2.84 -9.44
CA ILE A 273 13.28 1.91 -10.15
C ILE A 273 11.88 2.02 -9.57
N PHE A 274 10.92 2.29 -10.44
CA PHE A 274 9.51 2.07 -10.20
C PHE A 274 9.15 0.63 -10.52
N HIS A 275 8.40 -0.02 -9.64
CA HIS A 275 7.85 -1.35 -9.85
C HIS A 275 6.34 -1.27 -9.95
N THR A 276 5.76 -1.90 -10.96
CA THR A 276 4.32 -2.08 -11.09
C THR A 276 4.02 -3.54 -11.35
N TYR A 277 3.03 -4.11 -10.68
CA TYR A 277 2.56 -5.46 -10.96
C TYR A 277 1.28 -5.40 -11.79
N TRP A 278 1.18 -6.21 -12.83
CA TRP A 278 0.03 -6.20 -13.72
C TRP A 278 -0.39 -7.61 -14.12
N VAL A 279 -1.69 -7.88 -14.03
CA VAL A 279 -2.28 -9.16 -14.44
C VAL A 279 -3.04 -9.00 -15.75
N GLY A 280 -2.69 -9.83 -16.72
CA GLY A 280 -3.33 -9.89 -18.03
C GLY A 280 -2.86 -8.79 -19.00
N PRO A 281 -3.57 -8.57 -20.12
CA PRO A 281 -3.22 -7.55 -21.10
C PRO A 281 -3.21 -6.15 -20.49
N LEU A 282 -2.26 -5.30 -20.91
CA LEU A 282 -2.24 -3.89 -20.52
C LEU A 282 -3.51 -3.18 -21.02
N THR A 283 -4.06 -2.29 -20.20
CA THR A 283 -5.26 -1.51 -20.52
C THR A 283 -4.95 -0.02 -20.58
N ASP A 284 -5.97 0.78 -20.89
CA ASP A 284 -5.97 2.24 -20.84
C ASP A 284 -5.42 2.84 -19.54
N LYS A 285 -5.61 2.17 -18.38
CA LYS A 285 -5.13 2.67 -17.08
C LYS A 285 -3.61 2.58 -16.99
N GLY A 286 -3.07 1.39 -17.30
CA GLY A 286 -1.62 1.16 -17.37
C GLY A 286 -0.96 2.05 -18.42
N TYR A 287 -1.62 2.22 -19.58
CA TYR A 287 -1.18 3.14 -20.61
C TYR A 287 -1.06 4.59 -20.12
N VAL A 288 -2.09 5.13 -19.45
CA VAL A 288 -2.03 6.51 -18.93
C VAL A 288 -1.01 6.64 -17.79
N SER A 289 -0.87 5.64 -16.92
CA SER A 289 0.18 5.63 -15.89
C SER A 289 1.58 5.74 -16.52
N LEU A 290 1.88 4.91 -17.53
CA LEU A 290 3.15 4.94 -18.26
C LEU A 290 3.37 6.26 -19.01
N LEU A 291 2.34 6.81 -19.64
CA LEU A 291 2.42 8.14 -20.25
C LEU A 291 2.72 9.24 -19.24
N SER A 292 2.09 9.21 -18.06
CA SER A 292 2.32 10.18 -16.99
C SER A 292 3.75 10.08 -16.43
N PHE A 293 4.32 8.86 -16.37
CA PHE A 293 5.72 8.63 -16.05
C PHE A 293 6.65 9.31 -17.08
N LEU A 294 6.40 9.11 -18.38
CA LEU A 294 7.17 9.77 -19.45
C LEU A 294 7.04 11.30 -19.40
N TYR A 295 5.86 11.81 -19.05
CA TYR A 295 5.56 13.24 -19.00
C TYR A 295 6.17 13.95 -17.79
N THR A 296 6.41 13.26 -16.67
CA THR A 296 6.79 13.94 -15.41
C THR A 296 8.21 13.66 -14.97
N GLN A 297 8.70 12.44 -15.13
CA GLN A 297 10.00 12.05 -14.57
C GLN A 297 11.19 12.59 -15.37
N ASN A 298 12.35 12.72 -14.73
CA ASN A 298 13.58 13.18 -15.38
C ASN A 298 14.25 12.07 -16.20
N LEU A 299 13.70 11.81 -17.38
CA LEU A 299 14.15 10.73 -18.27
C LEU A 299 15.18 11.18 -19.32
N GLY A 300 15.46 12.48 -19.43
CA GLY A 300 16.36 13.01 -20.46
C GLY A 300 15.86 12.86 -21.90
N LEU A 301 14.56 12.62 -22.11
CA LEU A 301 13.97 12.42 -23.44
C LEU A 301 14.03 13.66 -24.36
N HIS A 302 14.39 14.81 -23.82
CA HIS A 302 14.62 16.05 -24.56
C HIS A 302 16.05 16.21 -25.10
N LEU A 303 16.95 15.29 -24.74
CA LEU A 303 18.34 15.28 -25.19
C LEU A 303 18.46 14.38 -26.43
N THR A 304 19.17 14.86 -27.46
CA THR A 304 19.63 14.02 -28.59
C THR A 304 20.74 13.11 -28.06
N ASN A 305 20.72 11.82 -28.40
CA ASN A 305 21.63 10.81 -27.84
C ASN A 305 23.10 11.25 -27.83
N ASP A 306 23.56 11.71 -26.68
CA ASP A 306 24.92 11.66 -26.20
C ASP A 306 24.81 11.68 -24.69
N SER A 307 25.22 10.59 -24.04
CA SER A 307 25.38 10.52 -22.60
C SER A 307 26.45 11.54 -22.21
N ILE A 308 26.02 12.75 -21.89
CA ILE A 308 26.87 13.76 -21.26
C ILE A 308 27.37 13.13 -19.94
N PRO A 309 28.70 13.00 -19.74
CA PRO A 309 29.24 12.61 -18.45
C PRO A 309 28.67 13.52 -17.35
N GLY A 310 28.04 12.94 -16.32
CA GLY A 310 27.35 13.70 -15.27
C GLY A 310 25.86 13.96 -15.49
N SER A 311 25.19 13.24 -16.40
CA SER A 311 23.73 13.29 -16.51
C SER A 311 23.05 12.79 -15.21
N PRO A 312 21.92 13.41 -14.79
CA PRO A 312 21.17 12.96 -13.62
C PRO A 312 20.71 11.51 -13.77
N CYS A 313 20.68 10.76 -12.67
CA CYS A 313 20.23 9.38 -12.65
C CYS A 313 18.77 9.28 -13.10
N GLN A 314 18.56 8.67 -14.25
CA GLN A 314 17.25 8.57 -14.88
C GLN A 314 16.47 7.41 -14.24
N PRO A 315 15.23 7.63 -13.78
CA PRO A 315 14.42 6.57 -13.24
C PRO A 315 13.97 5.60 -14.34
N GLN A 316 13.72 4.35 -13.94
CA GLN A 316 13.17 3.29 -14.78
C GLN A 316 11.80 2.86 -14.25
N MET A 317 10.95 2.37 -15.13
CA MET A 317 9.65 1.77 -14.83
C MET A 317 9.66 0.31 -15.24
N TRP A 318 9.59 -0.59 -14.24
CA TRP A 318 9.56 -2.02 -14.43
C TRP A 318 8.13 -2.53 -14.23
N VAL A 319 7.49 -2.95 -15.32
CA VAL A 319 6.14 -3.50 -15.32
C VAL A 319 6.23 -5.03 -15.31
N TRP A 320 5.90 -5.64 -14.19
CA TRP A 320 5.91 -7.08 -13.97
C TRP A 320 4.58 -7.69 -14.42
N MET A 321 4.61 -8.33 -15.57
CA MET A 321 3.48 -8.91 -16.27
C MET A 321 3.25 -10.35 -15.82
N ASP A 322 2.16 -10.57 -15.11
CA ASP A 322 1.69 -11.88 -14.72
C ASP A 322 0.69 -12.42 -15.74
N MET A 323 1.14 -13.49 -16.40
CA MET A 323 0.45 -14.18 -17.47
C MET A 323 -0.41 -15.33 -16.96
N ASN A 324 -0.26 -15.72 -15.68
CA ASN A 324 -0.93 -16.87 -15.11
C ASN A 324 -1.17 -16.70 -13.60
N PRO A 325 -2.04 -15.76 -13.18
CA PRO A 325 -2.28 -15.44 -11.77
C PRO A 325 -2.82 -16.60 -10.93
N GLY A 326 -3.30 -17.67 -11.56
CA GLY A 326 -3.73 -18.90 -10.87
C GLY A 326 -2.59 -19.87 -10.53
N SER A 327 -1.35 -19.58 -10.93
CA SER A 327 -0.20 -20.48 -10.83
C SER A 327 1.05 -19.73 -10.38
N PRO A 328 1.92 -20.34 -9.53
CA PRO A 328 3.21 -19.77 -9.21
C PRO A 328 4.22 -19.83 -10.37
N LEU A 329 3.90 -20.61 -11.41
CA LEU A 329 4.73 -20.79 -12.59
C LEU A 329 4.09 -20.13 -13.82
N PRO A 330 4.88 -19.41 -14.63
CA PRO A 330 4.42 -18.88 -15.91
C PRO A 330 4.15 -20.03 -16.90
N PRO A 331 3.34 -19.79 -17.96
CA PRO A 331 3.08 -20.81 -18.97
C PRO A 331 4.37 -21.17 -19.76
N PRO A 332 4.44 -22.35 -20.40
CA PRO A 332 5.52 -22.66 -21.32
C PRO A 332 5.65 -21.57 -22.40
N ASN A 333 6.87 -21.22 -22.79
CA ASN A 333 7.16 -20.14 -23.75
C ASN A 333 6.61 -18.76 -23.34
N ALA A 334 6.40 -18.51 -22.04
CA ALA A 334 5.82 -17.26 -21.55
C ALA A 334 6.54 -15.99 -22.06
N GLN A 335 7.87 -16.02 -22.27
CA GLN A 335 8.58 -14.85 -22.79
C GLN A 335 8.16 -14.49 -24.22
N SER A 336 8.01 -15.48 -25.12
CA SER A 336 7.59 -15.21 -26.49
C SER A 336 6.11 -14.79 -26.53
N ILE A 337 5.26 -15.44 -25.72
CA ILE A 337 3.84 -15.08 -25.61
C ILE A 337 3.69 -13.65 -25.07
N LEU A 338 4.45 -13.30 -24.02
CA LEU A 338 4.45 -11.95 -23.48
C LEU A 338 4.85 -10.93 -24.55
N ARG A 339 5.93 -11.21 -25.29
CA ARG A 339 6.39 -10.32 -26.36
C ARG A 339 5.32 -10.11 -27.43
N GLU A 340 4.73 -11.20 -27.94
CA GLU A 340 3.66 -11.15 -28.94
C GLU A 340 2.44 -10.38 -28.44
N GLN A 341 2.04 -10.58 -27.18
CA GLN A 341 0.94 -9.84 -26.56
C GLN A 341 1.26 -8.34 -26.42
N LEU A 342 2.49 -7.99 -26.05
CA LEU A 342 2.88 -6.59 -25.93
C LEU A 342 2.91 -5.88 -27.29
N GLU A 343 3.40 -6.56 -28.33
CA GLU A 343 3.50 -6.04 -29.71
C GLU A 343 2.13 -5.90 -30.37
N SER A 344 1.19 -6.83 -30.12
CA SER A 344 -0.16 -6.82 -30.70
C SER A 344 -1.17 -5.96 -29.94
N ASN A 345 -0.90 -5.64 -28.67
CA ASN A 345 -1.81 -4.83 -27.86
C ASN A 345 -1.54 -3.33 -28.05
N MET A 346 -2.56 -2.61 -28.52
CA MET A 346 -2.52 -1.16 -28.76
C MET A 346 -2.06 -0.34 -27.55
N TRP A 347 -2.38 -0.76 -26.32
CA TRP A 347 -2.03 -0.04 -25.10
C TRP A 347 -0.57 -0.21 -24.69
N SER A 348 0.10 -1.30 -25.08
CA SER A 348 1.50 -1.56 -24.72
C SER A 348 2.48 -1.31 -25.85
N ALA A 349 2.07 -1.58 -27.10
CA ALA A 349 2.93 -1.49 -28.27
C ALA A 349 3.69 -0.15 -28.40
N PRO A 350 3.09 1.02 -28.10
CA PRO A 350 3.82 2.29 -28.18
C PRO A 350 5.05 2.39 -27.27
N PHE A 351 5.04 1.68 -26.14
CA PHE A 351 6.14 1.70 -25.18
C PHE A 351 7.29 0.76 -25.55
N LEU A 352 7.13 -0.05 -26.61
CA LEU A 352 8.19 -0.89 -27.16
C LEU A 352 9.12 -0.13 -28.11
N HIS A 353 8.83 1.14 -28.40
CA HIS A 353 9.69 1.98 -29.21
C HIS A 353 11.11 2.07 -28.60
N PRO A 354 12.20 1.96 -29.38
CA PRO A 354 13.58 2.00 -28.86
C PRO A 354 13.90 3.21 -27.99
N ARG A 355 13.25 4.36 -28.27
CA ARG A 355 13.37 5.59 -27.47
C ARG A 355 13.02 5.39 -25.98
N PHE A 356 12.14 4.43 -25.67
CA PHE A 356 11.71 4.16 -24.29
C PHE A 356 12.40 2.94 -23.68
N GLN A 357 13.25 2.23 -24.42
CA GLN A 357 13.82 0.95 -23.99
C GLN A 357 14.61 1.07 -22.68
N ASN A 358 15.27 2.19 -22.42
CA ASN A 358 16.05 2.39 -21.19
C ASN A 358 15.20 2.90 -20.00
N HIS A 359 13.92 3.20 -20.24
CA HIS A 359 13.03 3.83 -19.27
C HIS A 359 11.83 2.95 -18.90
N ILE A 360 11.28 2.17 -19.82
CA ILE A 360 10.16 1.26 -19.57
C ILE A 360 10.60 -0.17 -19.89
N GLN A 361 10.42 -1.07 -18.94
CA GLN A 361 10.85 -2.45 -19.00
C GLN A 361 9.68 -3.37 -18.65
N PHE A 362 9.15 -4.07 -19.64
CA PHE A 362 8.20 -5.15 -19.39
C PHE A 362 8.94 -6.42 -18.97
N LYS A 363 8.64 -6.91 -17.77
CA LYS A 363 9.28 -8.08 -17.18
C LYS A 363 8.24 -9.18 -16.98
N LEU A 364 8.61 -10.43 -17.27
CA LEU A 364 7.76 -11.56 -16.94
C LEU A 364 7.75 -11.77 -15.43
N TRP A 365 6.56 -11.86 -14.83
CA TRP A 365 6.41 -12.29 -13.46
C TRP A 365 6.48 -13.82 -13.37
N ASN A 366 7.39 -14.31 -12.52
CA ASN A 366 7.53 -15.72 -12.19
C ASN A 366 7.58 -15.86 -10.67
N ALA A 367 6.43 -16.14 -10.03
CA ALA A 367 6.36 -16.17 -8.57
C ALA A 367 7.34 -17.18 -7.97
N THR A 368 7.52 -18.35 -8.59
CA THR A 368 8.49 -19.36 -8.14
C THR A 368 9.91 -18.80 -8.11
N GLU A 369 10.35 -18.16 -9.19
CA GLU A 369 11.68 -17.51 -9.25
C GLU A 369 11.82 -16.43 -8.18
N GLN A 370 10.80 -15.58 -8.03
CA GLN A 370 10.84 -14.45 -7.11
C GLN A 370 10.88 -14.90 -5.65
N LEU A 371 10.09 -15.92 -5.29
CA LEU A 371 9.98 -16.45 -3.94
C LEU A 371 11.17 -17.35 -3.58
N ASP A 372 11.66 -18.19 -4.50
CA ASP A 372 12.84 -19.04 -4.26
C ASP A 372 14.13 -18.24 -4.10
N ALA A 373 14.22 -17.10 -4.78
CA ALA A 373 15.35 -16.19 -4.67
C ALA A 373 15.23 -15.19 -3.51
N THR A 374 14.23 -15.34 -2.63
CA THR A 374 14.03 -14.50 -1.44
C THR A 374 14.28 -15.32 -0.18
N PRO A 375 15.45 -15.16 0.48
CA PRO A 375 15.87 -16.01 1.60
C PRO A 375 14.88 -16.11 2.77
N GLU A 376 14.11 -15.07 3.02
CA GLU A 376 13.15 -14.97 4.11
C GLU A 376 11.92 -15.86 3.91
N VAL A 377 11.63 -16.26 2.67
CA VAL A 377 10.41 -16.99 2.33
C VAL A 377 10.65 -18.26 1.51
N LYS A 378 11.83 -18.43 0.92
CA LYS A 378 12.16 -19.54 -0.02
C LYS A 378 11.81 -20.93 0.50
N ASP A 379 11.98 -21.17 1.80
CA ASP A 379 11.83 -22.49 2.42
C ASP A 379 10.37 -22.76 2.85
N ASP A 380 9.56 -21.70 2.99
CA ASP A 380 8.24 -21.75 3.60
C ASP A 380 7.09 -21.48 2.63
N TRP A 381 7.31 -20.72 1.55
CA TRP A 381 6.23 -20.16 0.73
C TRP A 381 5.31 -21.21 0.10
N ARG A 382 5.83 -22.41 -0.20
CA ARG A 382 5.07 -23.53 -0.76
C ARG A 382 4.04 -24.12 0.21
N ASN A 383 4.16 -23.83 1.50
CA ASN A 383 3.22 -24.26 2.53
C ASN A 383 2.00 -23.34 2.64
N PHE A 384 1.99 -22.22 1.90
CA PHE A 384 0.93 -21.21 1.96
C PHE A 384 0.24 -21.04 0.61
N PRO A 385 -1.08 -20.77 0.60
CA PRO A 385 -1.74 -20.30 -0.61
C PRO A 385 -1.24 -18.90 -0.97
N LEU A 386 -1.04 -18.63 -2.26
CA LEU A 386 -0.60 -17.30 -2.74
C LEU A 386 -1.64 -16.20 -2.48
N LEU A 387 -2.93 -16.58 -2.46
CA LEU A 387 -4.04 -15.65 -2.32
C LEU A 387 -4.55 -15.66 -0.87
N VAL A 388 -3.90 -14.87 -0.02
CA VAL A 388 -4.34 -14.60 1.36
C VAL A 388 -4.55 -13.11 1.54
N SER A 389 -5.71 -12.74 2.09
CA SER A 389 -6.01 -11.36 2.42
C SER A 389 -6.86 -11.30 3.69
N LEU A 390 -6.40 -10.53 4.69
CA LEU A 390 -7.06 -10.39 5.99
C LEU A 390 -7.39 -11.73 6.66
N GLY A 391 -6.44 -12.66 6.60
CA GLY A 391 -6.55 -14.04 7.11
C GLY A 391 -7.51 -14.94 6.31
N THR A 392 -8.08 -14.48 5.20
CA THR A 392 -8.98 -15.28 4.35
C THR A 392 -8.21 -15.85 3.16
N LYS A 393 -8.33 -17.16 2.94
CA LYS A 393 -7.78 -17.87 1.77
C LYS A 393 -8.75 -17.77 0.61
N LEU A 394 -8.26 -17.38 -0.55
CA LEU A 394 -9.09 -17.09 -1.72
C LEU A 394 -8.93 -18.19 -2.77
N SER A 395 -10.02 -18.50 -3.50
CA SER A 395 -9.93 -19.38 -4.67
C SER A 395 -9.39 -18.60 -5.86
N PRO A 396 -8.60 -19.21 -6.75
CA PRO A 396 -8.25 -18.62 -8.05
C PRO A 396 -9.48 -18.28 -8.91
N ASP A 397 -10.63 -18.92 -8.66
CA ASP A 397 -11.88 -18.70 -9.41
C ASP A 397 -12.60 -17.38 -9.06
N TYR A 398 -12.03 -16.57 -8.16
CA TYR A 398 -12.58 -15.25 -7.84
C TYR A 398 -12.38 -14.24 -8.98
N ASP A 399 -13.05 -13.09 -8.86
CA ASP A 399 -12.91 -11.97 -9.80
C ASP A 399 -11.42 -11.64 -10.06
N ALA A 400 -11.04 -11.59 -11.33
CA ALA A 400 -9.64 -11.39 -11.74
C ALA A 400 -9.06 -10.03 -11.31
N GLY A 401 -9.91 -9.03 -11.02
CA GLY A 401 -9.47 -7.78 -10.40
C GLY A 401 -9.03 -7.99 -8.96
N TRP A 402 -9.81 -8.76 -8.20
CA TRP A 402 -9.48 -9.06 -6.81
C TRP A 402 -8.28 -10.00 -6.65
N VAL A 403 -8.16 -11.01 -7.51
CA VAL A 403 -6.95 -11.85 -7.57
C VAL A 403 -5.72 -10.99 -7.87
N GLY A 404 -5.82 -10.08 -8.84
CA GLY A 404 -4.73 -9.15 -9.17
C GLY A 404 -4.33 -8.25 -8.01
N ALA A 405 -5.29 -7.74 -7.23
CA ALA A 405 -5.02 -6.90 -6.06
C ALA A 405 -4.28 -7.66 -4.94
N VAL A 406 -4.64 -8.92 -4.68
CA VAL A 406 -3.98 -9.70 -3.63
C VAL A 406 -2.59 -10.16 -4.06
N LEU A 407 -2.40 -10.50 -5.34
CA LEU A 407 -1.07 -10.81 -5.86
C LEU A 407 -0.17 -9.57 -5.91
N SER A 408 -0.72 -8.38 -6.20
CA SER A 408 0.04 -7.14 -6.18
C SER A 408 0.49 -6.77 -4.76
N ASP A 409 -0.32 -7.06 -3.73
CA ASP A 409 0.07 -6.97 -2.31
C ASP A 409 1.28 -7.86 -2.00
N LEU A 410 1.33 -9.10 -2.48
CA LEU A 410 2.51 -9.96 -2.32
C LEU A 410 3.71 -9.41 -3.10
N ALA A 411 3.49 -9.10 -4.39
CA ALA A 411 4.56 -8.75 -5.33
C ALA A 411 5.31 -7.49 -4.88
N ARG A 412 4.62 -6.45 -4.39
CA ARG A 412 5.26 -5.19 -3.99
C ARG A 412 6.31 -5.38 -2.90
N PHE A 413 6.05 -6.20 -1.87
CA PHE A 413 7.02 -6.44 -0.79
C PHE A 413 8.19 -7.31 -1.25
N ILE A 414 7.93 -8.35 -2.06
CA ILE A 414 8.99 -9.21 -2.61
C ILE A 414 9.90 -8.41 -3.55
N LEU A 415 9.31 -7.67 -4.50
CA LEU A 415 10.05 -6.88 -5.47
C LEU A 415 10.91 -5.83 -4.80
N LEU A 416 10.36 -5.05 -3.87
CA LEU A 416 11.11 -4.01 -3.18
C LEU A 416 12.20 -4.58 -2.27
N HIS A 417 11.97 -5.74 -1.64
CA HIS A 417 13.02 -6.40 -0.87
C HIS A 417 14.17 -6.88 -1.77
N ARG A 418 13.87 -7.42 -2.95
CA ARG A 418 14.90 -7.95 -3.88
C ARG A 418 15.63 -6.87 -4.68
N TYR A 419 14.93 -5.82 -5.08
CA TYR A 419 15.42 -4.84 -6.05
C TYR A 419 15.53 -3.42 -5.48
N GLY A 420 14.91 -3.11 -4.34
CA GLY A 420 14.77 -1.75 -3.83
C GLY A 420 13.79 -0.93 -4.67
N GLY A 421 13.90 0.40 -4.60
CA GLY A 421 13.08 1.30 -5.41
C GLY A 421 11.73 1.64 -4.79
N ILE A 422 10.76 1.96 -5.64
CA ILE A 422 9.40 2.35 -5.24
C ILE A 422 8.39 1.54 -6.05
N TYR A 423 7.43 0.92 -5.38
CA TYR A 423 6.29 0.28 -6.00
C TYR A 423 5.18 1.32 -6.20
N ALA A 424 4.55 1.29 -7.37
CA ALA A 424 3.36 2.07 -7.71
C ALA A 424 2.32 1.15 -8.37
N ASP A 425 1.08 1.17 -7.89
CA ASP A 425 -0.03 0.49 -8.57
C ASP A 425 -0.20 1.01 -10.00
N GLY A 426 -0.67 0.15 -10.91
CA GLY A 426 -0.67 0.44 -12.35
C GLY A 426 -1.65 1.52 -12.81
N ASP A 427 -2.40 2.09 -11.88
CA ASP A 427 -3.34 3.20 -12.04
C ASP A 427 -2.92 4.44 -11.22
N VAL A 428 -1.70 4.46 -10.67
CA VAL A 428 -1.08 5.68 -10.15
C VAL A 428 -0.67 6.58 -11.32
N ILE A 429 -1.21 7.79 -11.34
CA ILE A 429 -0.88 8.84 -12.30
C ILE A 429 0.18 9.73 -11.67
N PHE A 430 1.36 9.84 -12.30
CA PHE A 430 2.44 10.69 -11.84
C PHE A 430 2.11 12.16 -12.16
N LEU A 431 2.22 13.04 -11.16
CA LEU A 431 1.83 14.45 -11.29
C LEU A 431 3.01 15.43 -11.30
N ARG A 432 4.20 14.98 -10.88
CA ARG A 432 5.47 15.71 -10.94
C ARG A 432 6.65 14.75 -10.86
N ASP A 433 7.85 15.28 -11.05
CA ASP A 433 9.12 14.58 -10.81
C ASP A 433 9.22 14.13 -9.33
N TRP A 434 9.71 12.91 -9.10
CA TRP A 434 9.83 12.31 -7.76
C TRP A 434 11.24 12.41 -7.18
N GLU A 435 12.13 13.23 -7.76
CA GLU A 435 13.48 13.51 -7.23
C GLU A 435 13.51 13.68 -5.70
N GLU A 436 12.61 14.47 -5.11
CA GLU A 436 12.61 14.70 -3.66
C GLU A 436 12.24 13.45 -2.84
N LEU A 437 11.48 12.52 -3.44
CA LEU A 437 11.17 11.22 -2.85
C LEU A 437 12.31 10.22 -3.03
N TRP A 438 13.08 10.32 -4.13
CA TRP A 438 14.28 9.52 -4.35
C TRP A 438 15.35 9.81 -3.30
N GLY A 439 15.52 11.09 -2.95
CA GLY A 439 16.45 11.53 -1.91
C GLY A 439 16.11 11.04 -0.50
N TRP A 440 14.84 10.75 -0.20
CA TRP A 440 14.46 10.17 1.09
C TRP A 440 14.89 8.71 1.18
N ARG A 441 15.94 8.42 1.96
CA ARG A 441 16.54 7.07 2.06
C ARG A 441 15.75 6.09 2.93
N GLY A 442 14.76 6.53 3.70
CA GLY A 442 13.93 5.64 4.51
C GLY A 442 12.83 4.94 3.73
N ALA A 443 12.22 3.92 4.33
CA ALA A 443 11.00 3.31 3.78
C ALA A 443 9.79 4.23 4.05
N PHE A 444 8.85 4.25 3.12
CA PHE A 444 7.59 4.98 3.30
C PHE A 444 6.44 4.35 2.54
N SER A 445 5.24 4.64 3.00
CA SER A 445 3.98 4.40 2.30
C SER A 445 2.97 5.43 2.79
N TYR A 446 1.78 5.52 2.21
CA TYR A 446 0.82 6.56 2.60
C TYR A 446 -0.35 5.98 3.39
N ARG A 447 -1.14 6.87 3.99
CA ARG A 447 -2.31 6.52 4.80
C ARG A 447 -3.47 6.06 3.91
N TRP A 448 -4.24 5.07 4.37
CA TRP A 448 -5.50 4.68 3.76
C TRP A 448 -6.64 5.59 4.22
N SER A 449 -6.77 6.77 3.63
CA SER A 449 -7.85 7.74 3.93
C SER A 449 -7.95 8.03 5.44
N VAL A 450 -9.14 7.89 6.04
CA VAL A 450 -9.40 8.12 7.47
C VAL A 450 -8.74 7.08 8.39
N HIS A 451 -8.30 5.95 7.86
CA HIS A 451 -7.79 4.83 8.65
C HIS A 451 -6.37 5.08 9.17
N ASP A 452 -6.04 4.50 10.32
CA ASP A 452 -4.68 4.49 10.88
C ASP A 452 -3.82 3.38 10.23
N GLU A 453 -4.13 3.01 8.99
CA GLU A 453 -3.53 1.91 8.26
C GLU A 453 -2.81 2.44 7.00
N TYR A 454 -1.83 1.68 6.52
CA TYR A 454 -1.14 1.97 5.26
C TYR A 454 -2.04 1.67 4.06
N ASN A 455 -1.92 2.49 3.04
CA ASN A 455 -2.18 2.14 1.66
C ASN A 455 -0.84 1.97 0.95
N THR A 456 -0.59 0.76 0.43
CA THR A 456 0.67 0.38 -0.22
C THR A 456 0.62 0.42 -1.74
N ALA A 457 -0.37 1.12 -2.32
CA ALA A 457 -0.38 1.45 -3.75
C ALA A 457 0.83 2.30 -4.15
N VAL A 458 1.42 3.03 -3.18
CA VAL A 458 2.76 3.58 -3.28
C VAL A 458 3.55 3.13 -2.05
N LEU A 459 4.63 2.39 -2.29
CA LEU A 459 5.47 1.81 -1.24
C LEU A 459 6.94 1.89 -1.63
N ARG A 460 7.76 2.49 -0.77
CA ARG A 460 9.22 2.49 -0.89
C ARG A 460 9.82 1.58 0.16
N MET A 461 10.75 0.70 -0.24
CA MET A 461 11.63 -0.01 0.68
C MET A 461 13.03 -0.14 0.08
N ASN A 462 14.03 -0.33 0.93
CA ASN A 462 15.41 -0.54 0.50
C ASN A 462 15.68 -2.03 0.26
N LYS A 463 16.48 -2.30 -0.77
CA LYS A 463 16.94 -3.65 -1.14
C LYS A 463 17.62 -4.32 0.04
N GLY A 464 17.21 -5.56 0.36
CA GLY A 464 17.83 -6.36 1.42
C GLY A 464 17.83 -5.71 2.81
N SER A 465 16.92 -4.76 3.07
CA SER A 465 16.85 -4.02 4.33
C SER A 465 16.39 -4.90 5.50
N ALA A 466 16.84 -4.56 6.71
CA ALA A 466 16.42 -5.26 7.93
C ALA A 466 14.91 -5.14 8.18
N LEU A 467 14.31 -4.01 7.83
CA LEU A 467 12.86 -3.80 7.82
C LEU A 467 12.16 -4.77 6.86
N GLY A 468 12.70 -4.93 5.64
CA GLY A 468 12.18 -5.89 4.68
C GLY A 468 12.27 -7.32 5.21
N SER A 469 13.44 -7.71 5.74
CA SER A 469 13.61 -9.04 6.32
C SER A 469 12.68 -9.29 7.52
N PHE A 470 12.49 -8.29 8.37
CA PHE A 470 11.52 -8.33 9.48
C PHE A 470 10.09 -8.54 8.96
N LEU A 471 9.65 -7.75 7.98
CA LEU A 471 8.29 -7.82 7.44
C LEU A 471 8.00 -9.18 6.82
N LEU A 472 8.88 -9.66 5.93
CA LEU A 472 8.68 -10.94 5.23
C LEU A 472 8.62 -12.12 6.21
N ARG A 473 9.54 -12.18 7.18
CA ARG A 473 9.51 -13.21 8.22
C ARG A 473 8.26 -13.12 9.10
N THR A 474 7.80 -11.90 9.41
CA THR A 474 6.55 -11.70 10.16
C THR A 474 5.35 -12.20 9.37
N VAL A 475 5.29 -11.93 8.07
CA VAL A 475 4.23 -12.42 7.17
C VAL A 475 4.17 -13.95 7.15
N VAL A 476 5.32 -14.62 7.00
CA VAL A 476 5.41 -16.10 7.03
C VAL A 476 4.85 -16.65 8.34
N ARG A 477 5.23 -16.05 9.47
CA ARG A 477 4.80 -16.51 10.80
C ARG A 477 3.34 -16.18 11.14
N ASN A 478 2.74 -15.23 10.42
CA ASN A 478 1.35 -14.79 10.61
C ASN A 478 0.42 -15.26 9.48
N GLY A 479 0.77 -16.33 8.77
CA GLY A 479 -0.16 -16.99 7.84
C GLY A 479 -0.20 -16.38 6.44
N TRP A 480 0.90 -15.76 5.99
CA TRP A 480 1.11 -15.32 4.61
C TRP A 480 0.24 -14.12 4.17
N ASP A 481 -0.16 -13.27 5.10
CA ASP A 481 -1.02 -12.12 4.81
C ASP A 481 -0.20 -10.85 4.55
N PHE A 482 -0.12 -10.47 3.27
CA PHE A 482 0.54 -9.26 2.78
C PHE A 482 -0.38 -8.03 2.73
N HIS A 483 -1.65 -8.17 3.12
CA HIS A 483 -2.62 -7.07 3.02
C HIS A 483 -2.14 -5.84 3.82
N PRO A 484 -2.30 -4.61 3.30
CA PRO A 484 -1.78 -3.38 3.93
C PRO A 484 -2.18 -3.19 5.40
N PHE A 485 -3.39 -3.61 5.77
CA PHE A 485 -3.88 -3.55 7.16
C PHE A 485 -3.17 -4.56 8.08
N ALA A 486 -2.82 -5.74 7.56
CA ALA A 486 -2.03 -6.74 8.28
C ALA A 486 -0.60 -6.21 8.50
N ILE A 487 0.02 -5.64 7.46
CA ILE A 487 1.33 -4.98 7.56
C ILE A 487 1.32 -3.84 8.59
N SER A 488 0.27 -3.03 8.60
CA SER A 488 0.07 -1.98 9.60
C SER A 488 0.05 -2.55 11.01
N GLN A 489 -0.63 -3.68 11.22
CA GLN A 489 -0.65 -4.37 12.50
C GLN A 489 0.73 -4.93 12.89
N TYR A 490 1.44 -5.60 11.98
CA TYR A 490 2.76 -6.16 12.24
C TYR A 490 3.75 -5.10 12.74
N LEU A 491 3.77 -3.95 12.08
CA LEU A 491 4.64 -2.84 12.46
C LEU A 491 4.26 -2.22 13.81
N ARG A 492 2.96 -2.08 14.10
CA ARG A 492 2.48 -1.56 15.39
C ARG A 492 2.85 -2.48 16.54
N ASP A 493 2.57 -3.78 16.40
CA ASP A 493 2.83 -4.78 17.45
C ASP A 493 4.35 -4.88 17.77
N ALA A 494 5.19 -4.66 16.75
CA ALA A 494 6.65 -4.65 16.86
C ALA A 494 7.27 -3.29 17.23
N HIS A 495 6.49 -2.23 17.44
CA HIS A 495 6.99 -0.86 17.71
C HIS A 495 7.89 -0.33 16.59
N SER A 496 7.61 -0.72 15.35
CA SER A 496 8.40 -0.43 14.15
C SER A 496 7.64 0.46 13.14
N SER A 497 6.47 0.99 13.50
CA SER A 497 5.67 1.87 12.63
C SER A 497 6.41 3.12 12.16
N ASN A 498 7.45 3.57 12.88
CA ASN A 498 8.25 4.72 12.44
C ASN A 498 9.33 4.34 11.40
N LEU A 499 9.67 3.06 11.22
CA LEU A 499 10.64 2.61 10.21
C LEU A 499 10.03 2.60 8.79
N LEU A 500 8.74 2.27 8.66
CA LEU A 500 7.96 2.49 7.45
C LEU A 500 7.17 3.80 7.61
N TYR A 501 7.69 4.91 7.14
CA TYR A 501 7.08 6.21 7.42
C TYR A 501 5.71 6.33 6.74
N ARG A 502 4.65 6.55 7.53
CA ARG A 502 3.30 6.77 7.00
C ARG A 502 3.07 8.23 6.62
N LEU A 503 2.99 8.47 5.32
CA LEU A 503 2.72 9.77 4.71
C LEU A 503 1.22 10.09 4.66
N PRO A 504 0.84 11.36 4.48
CA PRO A 504 -0.55 11.73 4.24
C PRO A 504 -1.02 11.23 2.87
N ASP A 505 -2.30 10.94 2.77
CA ASP A 505 -3.01 10.64 1.52
C ASP A 505 -2.83 11.75 0.48
N ALA A 506 -2.83 13.02 0.90
CA ALA A 506 -2.67 14.20 0.03
C ALA A 506 -1.50 14.16 -0.97
N LEU A 507 -0.44 13.38 -0.70
CA LEU A 507 0.72 13.28 -1.58
C LEU A 507 0.48 12.40 -2.81
N PHE A 508 -0.41 11.41 -2.70
CA PHE A 508 -0.61 10.38 -3.73
C PHE A 508 -2.09 10.12 -4.05
N ASP A 509 -3.01 10.56 -3.20
CA ASP A 509 -4.45 10.40 -3.35
C ASP A 509 -5.23 11.53 -2.64
N PRO A 510 -5.09 12.78 -3.10
CA PRO A 510 -5.69 13.94 -2.46
C PRO A 510 -7.22 13.99 -2.51
N ASN A 511 -7.87 13.14 -3.31
CA ASN A 511 -9.33 13.15 -3.41
C ASN A 511 -10.01 12.23 -2.39
N TRP A 512 -9.29 11.23 -1.85
CA TRP A 512 -9.90 10.14 -1.09
C TRP A 512 -10.74 10.61 0.09
N LEU A 513 -10.15 11.40 0.99
CA LEU A 513 -10.84 11.92 2.18
C LEU A 513 -12.13 12.68 1.80
N HIS A 514 -12.06 13.45 0.71
CA HIS A 514 -13.19 14.23 0.26
C HIS A 514 -14.37 13.35 -0.19
N THR A 515 -14.09 12.35 -1.03
CA THR A 515 -15.12 11.43 -1.54
C THR A 515 -15.72 10.54 -0.45
N GLU A 516 -15.01 10.32 0.66
CA GLU A 516 -15.54 9.63 1.85
C GLU A 516 -16.30 10.55 2.83
N GLY A 517 -16.67 11.75 2.38
CA GLY A 517 -17.50 12.65 3.17
C GLY A 517 -16.70 13.47 4.20
N GLN A 518 -15.38 13.57 4.05
CA GLN A 518 -14.53 14.43 4.90
C GLN A 518 -14.17 15.74 4.18
N GLN A 519 -13.71 16.73 4.94
CA GLN A 519 -13.10 17.97 4.41
C GLN A 519 -13.93 18.76 3.38
N HIS A 520 -15.26 18.78 3.50
CA HIS A 520 -16.14 19.52 2.58
C HIS A 520 -15.97 21.05 2.61
N ASP A 521 -15.51 21.62 3.73
CA ASP A 521 -15.38 23.08 3.87
C ASP A 521 -14.30 23.67 2.97
N LYS A 522 -13.25 22.88 2.69
CA LYS A 522 -12.07 23.31 1.93
C LYS A 522 -11.52 22.15 1.10
N THR A 523 -12.21 21.86 0.01
CA THR A 523 -11.94 20.71 -0.85
C THR A 523 -10.67 20.88 -1.67
N PRO A 524 -9.97 19.77 -1.99
CA PRO A 524 -8.89 19.79 -2.96
C PRO A 524 -9.39 20.24 -4.34
N TYR A 525 -8.46 20.60 -5.23
CA TYR A 525 -8.76 20.98 -6.60
C TYR A 525 -8.04 20.07 -7.60
N PRO A 526 -8.72 19.51 -8.60
CA PRO A 526 -10.17 19.62 -8.87
C PRO A 526 -11.03 18.96 -7.81
N TYR A 527 -12.31 19.36 -7.78
CA TYR A 527 -13.32 18.81 -6.89
C TYR A 527 -14.04 17.63 -7.58
N PHE A 528 -14.13 16.48 -6.92
CA PHE A 528 -14.91 15.33 -7.39
C PHE A 528 -15.94 14.93 -6.33
N ASP A 529 -17.20 14.76 -6.72
CA ASP A 529 -18.25 14.22 -5.84
C ASP A 529 -18.18 12.70 -5.70
N ASP A 530 -17.65 12.02 -6.69
CA ASP A 530 -17.39 10.59 -6.69
C ASP A 530 -16.01 10.25 -7.28
N PHE A 531 -15.71 8.96 -7.36
CA PHE A 531 -14.47 8.46 -7.96
C PHE A 531 -14.57 8.26 -9.49
N HIS A 532 -15.73 8.50 -10.11
CA HIS A 532 -15.99 8.19 -11.51
C HIS A 532 -15.56 9.33 -12.44
N TYR A 533 -14.84 8.96 -13.51
CA TYR A 533 -14.48 9.81 -14.67
C TYR A 533 -13.86 11.18 -14.35
N PHE A 534 -13.38 11.40 -13.13
CA PHE A 534 -12.78 12.65 -12.65
C PHE A 534 -13.60 13.88 -13.09
N SER A 535 -14.91 13.78 -12.94
CA SER A 535 -15.84 14.82 -13.38
C SER A 535 -16.13 15.76 -12.22
N THR A 536 -15.90 17.06 -12.41
CA THR A 536 -16.36 18.08 -11.47
C THR A 536 -17.86 18.28 -11.68
N PRO A 537 -18.73 18.12 -10.67
CA PRO A 537 -20.14 18.45 -10.78
C PRO A 537 -20.32 19.89 -11.24
N ARG A 538 -21.21 20.09 -12.21
CA ARG A 538 -21.59 21.43 -12.61
C ARG A 538 -22.33 22.09 -11.45
N LYS A 539 -21.70 23.06 -10.78
CA LYS A 539 -22.49 24.16 -10.21
C LYS A 539 -23.02 24.98 -11.39
N ALA A 540 -24.26 25.45 -11.28
CA ALA A 540 -25.04 26.02 -12.37
C ALA A 540 -24.41 27.22 -13.13
N ASP A 541 -23.27 27.76 -12.68
CA ASP A 541 -22.64 28.96 -13.27
C ASP A 541 -21.09 28.85 -13.40
N ALA A 542 -20.51 27.64 -13.44
CA ALA A 542 -19.07 27.49 -13.67
C ALA A 542 -18.75 27.53 -15.18
N PRO A 543 -17.86 28.43 -15.67
CA PRO A 543 -17.43 28.40 -17.07
C PRO A 543 -16.76 27.07 -17.40
N PRO A 544 -16.93 26.50 -18.61
CA PRO A 544 -16.21 25.30 -19.01
C PRO A 544 -14.75 25.70 -19.27
N PRO A 545 -13.77 25.09 -18.61
CA PRO A 545 -12.40 25.43 -18.93
C PRO A 545 -11.69 24.17 -19.39
N SER A 546 -11.15 24.22 -20.62
CA SER A 546 -9.96 23.48 -21.00
C SER A 546 -8.83 23.87 -20.04
N GLN A 547 -8.86 23.33 -18.81
CA GLN A 547 -7.90 23.69 -17.80
C GLN A 547 -6.58 22.97 -18.05
N PRO A 548 -5.46 23.68 -17.88
CA PRO A 548 -4.16 23.04 -18.01
C PRO A 548 -3.96 22.01 -16.89
N PHE A 549 -3.28 20.92 -17.25
CA PHE A 549 -2.84 19.86 -16.35
C PHE A 549 -2.27 20.38 -15.02
N ASN A 550 -1.54 21.50 -15.04
CA ASN A 550 -0.88 22.08 -13.86
C ASN A 550 -1.83 22.52 -12.72
N LYS A 551 -3.14 22.49 -12.93
CA LYS A 551 -4.14 22.70 -11.88
C LYS A 551 -4.58 21.40 -11.19
N PHE A 552 -4.38 20.25 -11.81
CA PHE A 552 -4.79 18.96 -11.27
C PHE A 552 -3.98 18.57 -10.03
N PHE A 553 -4.62 18.63 -8.85
CA PHE A 553 -4.00 18.36 -7.54
C PHE A 553 -2.60 18.93 -7.37
N ARG A 554 -2.46 20.19 -7.79
CA ARG A 554 -1.17 20.88 -7.86
C ARG A 554 -0.41 20.74 -6.54
N GLY A 555 0.80 20.17 -6.61
CA GLY A 555 1.67 19.93 -5.44
C GLY A 555 1.77 18.46 -5.04
N ALA A 556 0.75 17.63 -5.35
CA ALA A 556 0.83 16.20 -5.14
C ALA A 556 1.92 15.55 -6.02
N PHE A 557 2.46 14.43 -5.56
CA PHE A 557 3.42 13.61 -6.31
C PHE A 557 2.71 12.69 -7.30
N GLY A 558 1.54 12.18 -6.93
CA GLY A 558 0.72 11.35 -7.80
C GLY A 558 -0.76 11.41 -7.45
N TYR A 559 -1.55 10.71 -8.24
CA TYR A 559 -2.95 10.44 -7.98
C TYR A 559 -3.26 8.98 -8.27
N HIS A 560 -3.58 8.21 -7.23
CA HIS A 560 -4.06 6.84 -7.33
C HIS A 560 -5.50 6.85 -7.84
N SER A 561 -5.69 6.47 -9.10
CA SER A 561 -6.98 6.52 -9.76
C SER A 561 -7.93 5.43 -9.24
N HIS A 562 -9.12 5.82 -8.80
CA HIS A 562 -10.19 4.90 -8.40
C HIS A 562 -11.12 4.49 -9.54
N LEU A 563 -10.74 4.76 -10.79
CA LEU A 563 -11.52 4.32 -11.95
C LEU A 563 -11.62 2.79 -11.98
N THR A 564 -12.84 2.30 -12.12
CA THR A 564 -13.06 0.85 -12.21
C THR A 564 -12.41 0.30 -13.48
N ARG A 565 -12.03 -0.98 -13.43
CA ARG A 565 -11.38 -1.67 -14.55
C ARG A 565 -12.20 -1.58 -15.85
N SER A 566 -13.53 -1.63 -15.74
CA SER A 566 -14.48 -1.60 -16.86
C SER A 566 -14.78 -0.20 -17.41
N SER A 567 -14.56 0.86 -16.64
CA SER A 567 -14.79 2.23 -17.08
C SER A 567 -13.68 2.69 -18.03
N PRO A 568 -13.97 3.27 -19.21
CA PRO A 568 -12.94 3.86 -20.05
C PRO A 568 -12.25 5.03 -19.33
N PHE A 569 -10.94 5.19 -19.54
CA PHE A 569 -10.20 6.31 -18.95
C PHE A 569 -10.63 7.65 -19.57
N ASP A 570 -10.54 7.79 -20.89
CA ASP A 570 -11.17 8.90 -21.62
C ASP A 570 -12.49 8.39 -22.25
N PRO A 571 -13.66 8.74 -21.70
CA PRO A 571 -14.95 8.23 -22.20
C PRO A 571 -15.27 8.68 -23.63
N THR A 572 -14.58 9.71 -24.12
CA THR A 572 -14.79 10.26 -25.48
C THR A 572 -13.77 9.74 -26.49
N LYS A 573 -12.57 9.35 -26.04
CA LYS A 573 -11.47 8.86 -26.90
C LYS A 573 -10.61 7.80 -26.19
N ASN A 574 -11.19 6.62 -25.97
CA ASN A 574 -10.53 5.52 -25.27
C ASN A 574 -9.72 4.59 -26.19
N TRP A 575 -8.77 5.17 -26.92
CA TRP A 575 -7.72 4.45 -27.66
C TRP A 575 -6.43 5.28 -27.67
N PRO A 576 -5.24 4.67 -27.83
CA PRO A 576 -3.98 5.39 -28.00
C PRO A 576 -4.03 6.32 -29.20
N ASP A 577 -3.55 7.56 -29.01
CA ASP A 577 -3.54 8.60 -30.04
C ASP A 577 -2.15 9.21 -30.20
N LEU A 578 -1.19 8.41 -30.65
CA LEU A 578 0.24 8.74 -30.67
C LEU A 578 0.80 8.99 -32.08
N GLU A 579 -0.02 8.92 -33.12
CA GLU A 579 0.40 9.29 -34.47
C GLU A 579 0.49 10.82 -34.61
N PRO A 580 1.50 11.37 -35.31
CA PRO A 580 1.57 12.79 -35.61
C PRO A 580 0.29 13.21 -36.36
N GLN A 581 -0.46 14.16 -35.80
CA GLN A 581 -1.62 14.70 -36.52
C GLN A 581 -1.09 15.57 -37.66
N TYR A 582 -1.14 15.08 -38.90
CA TYR A 582 -1.05 15.97 -40.05
C TYR A 582 -2.22 16.94 -39.94
N ASP A 583 -1.93 18.23 -39.85
CA ASP A 583 -2.87 19.30 -39.55
C ASP A 583 -3.87 19.47 -40.71
N GLY A 584 -4.78 18.52 -40.83
CA GLY A 584 -5.81 18.41 -41.85
C GLY A 584 -7.15 18.83 -41.30
N GLY A 585 -7.21 19.95 -40.56
CA GLY A 585 -8.42 20.74 -40.31
C GLY A 585 -9.66 20.02 -39.74
N ARG A 586 -9.54 18.79 -39.22
CA ARG A 586 -10.64 18.11 -38.51
C ARG A 586 -10.44 18.32 -37.02
N GLY A 587 -10.79 19.51 -36.56
CA GLY A 587 -11.11 19.72 -35.16
C GLY A 587 -12.20 18.74 -34.77
N SER A 588 -11.85 17.69 -34.03
CA SER A 588 -12.85 16.91 -33.29
C SER A 588 -13.61 17.93 -32.44
N GLN A 589 -14.89 18.14 -32.74
CA GLN A 589 -15.73 19.07 -31.99
C GLN A 589 -15.55 18.75 -30.50
N GLU A 590 -14.88 19.63 -29.76
CA GLU A 590 -14.80 19.49 -28.32
C GLU A 590 -16.23 19.45 -27.78
N PRO A 591 -16.53 18.57 -26.81
CA PRO A 591 -17.87 18.50 -26.26
C PRO A 591 -18.30 19.90 -25.79
N GLN A 592 -19.53 20.31 -26.12
CA GLN A 592 -20.09 21.62 -25.69
C GLN A 592 -20.02 21.84 -24.17
N ASN A 593 -19.74 20.79 -23.41
CA ASN A 593 -19.71 20.71 -21.96
C ASN A 593 -18.30 20.67 -21.34
N GLY A 594 -17.24 20.83 -22.14
CA GLY A 594 -15.85 20.66 -21.70
C GLY A 594 -15.43 19.19 -21.56
N LEU A 595 -14.11 18.96 -21.46
CA LEU A 595 -13.54 17.62 -21.30
C LEU A 595 -13.46 17.24 -19.80
N PRO A 596 -13.75 15.97 -19.41
CA PRO A 596 -13.47 15.50 -18.05
C PRO A 596 -11.97 15.50 -17.78
N TRP A 597 -11.56 15.55 -16.51
CA TRP A 597 -10.13 15.60 -16.17
C TRP A 597 -9.37 14.35 -16.65
N SER A 598 -10.02 13.20 -16.71
CA SER A 598 -9.40 11.99 -17.27
C SER A 598 -9.04 12.15 -18.75
N ALA A 599 -9.88 12.82 -19.54
CA ALA A 599 -9.58 13.16 -20.93
C ALA A 599 -8.47 14.23 -21.01
N VAL A 600 -8.51 15.26 -20.16
CA VAL A 600 -7.46 16.29 -20.09
C VAL A 600 -6.10 15.65 -19.80
N LEU A 601 -6.02 14.75 -18.81
CA LEU A 601 -4.80 14.05 -18.43
C LEU A 601 -4.26 13.20 -19.58
N LYS A 602 -5.07 12.27 -20.09
CA LYS A 602 -4.66 11.36 -21.16
C LYS A 602 -4.17 12.13 -22.39
N ARG A 603 -4.95 13.08 -22.88
CA ARG A 603 -4.62 13.86 -24.08
C ARG A 603 -3.40 14.76 -23.87
N THR A 604 -3.21 15.28 -22.66
CA THR A 604 -2.01 16.06 -22.33
C THR A 604 -0.76 15.18 -22.46
N PHE A 605 -0.78 13.99 -21.89
CA PHE A 605 0.40 13.12 -21.95
C PHE A 605 0.64 12.57 -23.35
N GLU A 606 -0.42 12.25 -24.10
CA GLU A 606 -0.31 11.87 -25.52
C GLU A 606 0.29 12.98 -26.37
N GLY A 607 -0.16 14.24 -26.19
CA GLY A 607 0.38 15.39 -26.90
C GLY A 607 1.87 15.61 -26.64
N TYR A 608 2.39 15.30 -25.45
CA TYR A 608 3.83 15.35 -25.20
C TYR A 608 4.57 14.26 -25.97
N VAL A 609 4.09 13.02 -25.94
CA VAL A 609 4.72 11.91 -26.67
C VAL A 609 4.70 12.17 -28.17
N ARG A 610 3.62 12.73 -28.73
CA ARG A 610 3.59 13.16 -30.14
C ARG A 610 4.55 14.29 -30.49
N GLY A 611 5.02 15.05 -29.50
CA GLY A 611 5.81 16.25 -29.71
C GLY A 611 4.96 17.47 -30.10
N ASP A 612 3.67 17.48 -29.76
CA ASP A 612 2.76 18.63 -29.98
C ASP A 612 2.94 19.71 -28.90
N GLN A 613 3.41 19.31 -27.73
CA GLN A 613 3.62 20.19 -26.57
C GLN A 613 4.77 19.71 -25.69
N PRO A 614 5.37 20.58 -24.86
CA PRO A 614 6.39 20.16 -23.93
C PRO A 614 5.77 19.44 -22.73
N ASN A 615 6.63 18.77 -21.97
CA ASN A 615 6.28 18.24 -20.67
C ASN A 615 6.00 19.36 -19.64
N MET A 616 5.63 18.99 -18.41
CA MET A 616 5.30 19.98 -17.39
C MET A 616 6.46 20.91 -16.99
N TYR A 617 7.70 20.55 -17.32
CA TYR A 617 8.92 21.33 -17.05
C TYR A 617 9.40 22.13 -18.28
N GLY A 618 8.61 22.14 -19.37
CA GLY A 618 8.93 22.90 -20.58
C GLY A 618 9.88 22.18 -21.54
N GLU A 619 10.08 20.87 -21.36
CA GLU A 619 11.00 20.08 -22.19
C GLU A 619 10.25 19.33 -23.29
N TRP A 620 10.76 19.37 -24.52
CA TRP A 620 10.17 18.69 -25.66
C TRP A 620 10.80 17.32 -25.87
N ILE A 621 9.99 16.30 -26.16
CA ILE A 621 10.53 15.00 -26.57
C ILE A 621 11.30 15.17 -27.89
N LYS A 622 12.46 14.52 -27.98
CA LYS A 622 13.19 14.34 -29.23
C LYS A 622 13.11 12.88 -29.63
N TRP A 623 12.65 12.63 -30.85
CA TRP A 623 12.52 11.28 -31.42
C TRP A 623 13.74 10.82 -32.23
N GLU A 624 14.60 11.76 -32.60
CA GLU A 624 15.85 11.54 -33.36
C GLU A 624 16.95 10.85 -32.54
#